data_AF-A0A2D6X476-F1
#
_entry.id   AF-A0A2D6X476-F1
#
_cell.length_a   1.000
_cell.length_b   1.000
_cell.length_c   1.000
_cell.angle_alpha   90.00
_cell.angle_beta   90.00
_cell.angle_gamma   90.00
#
_symmetry.space_group_name_H-M   'P 1'
#
loop_
_entity.id
_entity.type
_entity.pdbx_description
1 polymer ?
#
loop_
_entity_poly.entity_id
_entity_poly.type
_entity_poly.pdbx_seq_one_letter_code
_entity_poly.pdbx_strand_id
1 'polypeptide(L)'
;MVFTAIEWMALILVMFVAIKLIVILVNPNAWNTKVIKKVWAHAHLAMAVSLGLAAVVLYYLLQSGLTIVQILAVTLFVALLMGAGAAAYKNEIIELAENLLKDKSLVKKSWLYIVIWIILIVWGAKILLF
;
A
#
# COMPACT_ATOMS: atom_id res chain seq x y z
N MET A 1 -15.58 13.67 -22.18
CA MET A 1 -14.24 13.05 -22.19
C MET A 1 -14.37 11.62 -21.70
N VAL A 2 -13.68 10.69 -22.34
CA VAL A 2 -13.61 9.29 -21.89
C VAL A 2 -12.38 9.18 -21.00
N PHE A 3 -12.58 8.82 -19.74
CA PHE A 3 -11.51 8.62 -18.77
C PHE A 3 -10.60 7.45 -19.18
N THR A 4 -9.29 7.65 -19.12
CA THR A 4 -8.26 6.63 -19.25
C THR A 4 -8.19 5.75 -17.99
N ALA A 5 -7.49 4.61 -18.07
CA ALA A 5 -7.34 3.70 -16.93
C ALA A 5 -6.67 4.39 -15.73
N ILE A 6 -5.64 5.21 -15.95
CA ILE A 6 -4.96 5.96 -14.88
C ILE A 6 -5.91 6.96 -14.23
N GLU A 7 -6.69 7.69 -15.01
CA GLU A 7 -7.61 8.69 -14.47
C GLU A 7 -8.73 8.02 -13.66
N TRP A 8 -9.21 6.85 -14.07
CA TRP A 8 -10.13 6.05 -13.26
C TRP A 8 -9.51 5.60 -11.93
N MET A 9 -8.28 5.09 -11.95
CA MET A 9 -7.56 4.70 -10.72
C MET A 9 -7.38 5.89 -9.79
N ALA A 10 -6.99 7.06 -10.33
CA ALA A 10 -6.84 8.29 -9.58
C ALA A 10 -8.18 8.76 -8.98
N LEU A 11 -9.27 8.74 -9.77
CA LEU A 11 -10.60 9.12 -9.31
C LEU A 11 -11.08 8.22 -8.15
N ILE A 12 -10.88 6.90 -8.27
CA ILE A 12 -11.21 5.94 -7.20
C ILE A 12 -10.43 6.29 -5.92
N LEU A 13 -9.12 6.54 -6.04
CA LEU A 13 -8.28 6.91 -4.90
C LEU A 13 -8.74 8.23 -4.27
N VAL A 14 -8.99 9.26 -5.08
CA VAL A 14 -9.44 10.59 -4.61
C VAL A 14 -10.75 10.45 -3.85
N MET A 15 -11.75 9.76 -4.42
CA MET A 15 -13.04 9.55 -3.78
C MET A 15 -12.89 8.78 -2.47
N PHE A 16 -12.12 7.69 -2.47
CA PHE A 16 -11.91 6.87 -1.27
C PHE A 16 -11.20 7.65 -0.15
N VAL A 17 -10.14 8.37 -0.47
CA VAL A 17 -9.37 9.16 0.50
C VAL A 17 -10.19 10.34 1.02
N ALA A 18 -10.93 11.05 0.15
CA ALA A 18 -11.79 12.15 0.56
C ALA A 18 -12.87 11.68 1.55
N ILE A 19 -13.56 10.57 1.23
CA ILE A 19 -14.55 9.96 2.15
C ILE A 19 -13.88 9.57 3.46
N LYS A 20 -12.74 8.88 3.40
CA LYS A 20 -11.99 8.46 4.60
C LYS A 20 -11.63 9.66 5.48
N LEU A 21 -11.11 10.73 4.90
CA LEU A 21 -10.72 11.94 5.64
C LEU A 21 -11.94 12.60 6.29
N ILE A 22 -13.05 12.77 5.56
CA ILE A 22 -14.29 13.33 6.12
C ILE A 22 -14.77 12.48 7.30
N VAL A 23 -14.80 11.15 7.16
CA VAL A 23 -15.24 10.26 8.24
C VAL A 23 -14.30 10.36 9.45
N ILE A 24 -12.98 10.40 9.25
CA ILE A 24 -12.02 10.52 10.35
C ILE A 24 -12.14 11.86 11.08
N LEU A 25 -12.34 12.96 10.34
CA LEU A 25 -12.48 14.30 10.91
C LEU A 25 -13.79 14.47 11.69
N VAL A 26 -14.88 13.84 11.24
CA VAL A 26 -16.19 13.92 11.90
C VAL A 26 -16.31 12.90 13.04
N ASN A 27 -15.91 11.65 12.81
CA ASN A 27 -16.02 10.56 13.79
C ASN A 27 -14.98 9.45 13.51
N PRO A 28 -13.77 9.53 14.10
CA PRO A 28 -12.71 8.54 13.88
C PRO A 28 -13.09 7.13 14.36
N ASN A 29 -13.95 7.03 15.38
CA ASN A 29 -14.44 5.74 15.88
C ASN A 29 -15.35 5.04 14.88
N ALA A 30 -16.12 5.78 14.07
CA ALA A 30 -16.93 5.20 13.01
C ALA A 30 -16.04 4.53 11.95
N TRP A 31 -14.93 5.15 11.57
CA TRP A 31 -13.97 4.56 10.63
C TRP A 31 -13.36 3.27 11.20
N ASN A 32 -12.91 3.31 12.45
CA ASN A 32 -12.31 2.14 13.11
C ASN A 32 -13.29 0.97 13.21
N THR A 33 -14.51 1.21 13.70
CA THR A 33 -15.48 0.12 13.96
C THR A 33 -16.14 -0.41 12.69
N LYS A 34 -16.49 0.47 11.74
CA LYS A 34 -17.24 0.07 10.54
C LYS A 34 -16.35 -0.41 9.40
N VAL A 35 -15.11 0.08 9.32
CA VAL A 35 -14.19 -0.25 8.21
C VAL A 35 -13.03 -1.08 8.70
N ILE A 36 -12.17 -0.53 9.57
CA ILE A 36 -10.92 -1.19 9.99
C ILE A 36 -11.23 -2.56 10.60
N LYS A 37 -12.00 -2.62 11.68
CA LYS A 37 -12.28 -3.90 12.37
C LYS A 37 -12.94 -4.94 11.46
N LYS A 38 -13.83 -4.53 10.55
CA LYS A 38 -14.51 -5.46 9.63
C LYS A 38 -13.57 -6.05 8.58
N VAL A 39 -12.72 -5.21 7.98
CA VAL A 39 -11.76 -5.65 6.96
C VAL A 39 -10.71 -6.55 7.60
N TRP A 40 -10.15 -6.14 8.73
CA TRP A 40 -9.09 -6.90 9.41
C TRP A 40 -9.59 -8.14 10.15
N ALA A 41 -10.89 -8.26 10.45
CA ALA A 41 -11.48 -9.52 10.93
C ALA A 41 -11.31 -10.68 9.94
N HIS A 42 -11.12 -10.38 8.65
CA HIS A 42 -10.88 -11.37 7.60
C HIS A 42 -9.50 -11.17 6.98
N ALA A 43 -8.45 -11.16 7.79
CA ALA A 43 -7.09 -10.80 7.39
C ALA A 43 -6.57 -11.54 6.14
N HIS A 44 -6.84 -12.83 5.99
CA HIS A 44 -6.44 -13.60 4.81
C HIS A 44 -7.16 -13.15 3.53
N LEU A 45 -8.46 -12.84 3.63
CA LEU A 45 -9.23 -12.30 2.52
C LEU A 45 -8.75 -10.89 2.17
N ALA A 46 -8.54 -10.04 3.17
CA ALA A 46 -8.01 -8.69 2.98
C ALA A 46 -6.65 -8.72 2.28
N MET A 47 -5.77 -9.64 2.67
CA MET A 47 -4.47 -9.86 2.02
C MET A 47 -4.64 -10.31 0.57
N ALA A 48 -5.45 -11.34 0.30
CA ALA A 48 -5.66 -11.86 -1.05
C ALA A 48 -6.25 -10.80 -2.00
N VAL A 49 -7.27 -10.06 -1.54
CA VAL A 49 -7.89 -8.97 -2.29
C VAL A 49 -6.89 -7.84 -2.54
N SER A 50 -6.10 -7.46 -1.54
CA SER A 50 -5.09 -6.40 -1.70
C SER A 50 -4.01 -6.78 -2.70
N LEU A 51 -3.51 -8.02 -2.65
CA LEU A 51 -2.51 -8.52 -3.61
C LEU A 51 -3.07 -8.62 -5.02
N GLY A 52 -4.32 -9.12 -5.17
CA GLY A 52 -5.01 -9.18 -6.45
C GLY A 52 -5.19 -7.79 -7.05
N LEU A 53 -5.70 -6.83 -6.27
CA LEU A 53 -5.86 -5.44 -6.72
C LEU A 53 -4.53 -4.78 -7.03
N ALA A 54 -3.47 -5.03 -6.25
CA ALA A 54 -2.14 -4.52 -6.54
C ALA A 54 -1.59 -5.03 -7.88
N ALA A 55 -1.77 -6.31 -8.19
CA ALA A 55 -1.38 -6.89 -9.48
C ALA A 55 -2.18 -6.29 -10.65
N VAL A 56 -3.50 -6.11 -10.46
CA VAL A 56 -4.38 -5.47 -11.46
C VAL A 56 -3.96 -4.01 -11.71
N VAL A 57 -3.72 -3.25 -10.65
CA VAL A 57 -3.25 -1.85 -10.74
C VAL A 57 -1.90 -1.81 -11.46
N LEU A 58 -0.93 -2.63 -11.06
CA LEU A 58 0.38 -2.69 -11.72
C LEU A 58 0.25 -3.00 -13.21
N TYR A 59 -0.58 -3.96 -13.60
CA TYR A 59 -0.85 -4.29 -14.99
C TYR A 59 -1.39 -3.08 -15.77
N TYR A 60 -2.41 -2.39 -15.24
CA TYR A 60 -2.97 -1.22 -15.92
C TYR A 60 -2.01 -0.04 -15.98
N LEU A 61 -1.18 0.17 -14.96
CA LEU A 61 -0.13 1.19 -14.98
C LEU A 61 0.87 0.92 -16.12
N LEU A 62 1.33 -0.32 -16.25
CA LEU A 62 2.26 -0.73 -17.31
C LEU A 62 1.62 -0.60 -18.71
N GLN A 63 0.37 -1.03 -18.88
CA GLN A 63 -0.37 -0.89 -20.14
C GLN A 63 -0.61 0.57 -20.54
N SER A 64 -0.68 1.46 -19.55
CA SER A 64 -0.83 2.91 -19.79
C SER A 64 0.51 3.58 -20.12
N GLY A 65 1.59 2.80 -20.29
CA GLY A 65 2.91 3.30 -20.69
C GLY A 65 3.81 3.71 -19.53
N LEU A 66 3.41 3.53 -18.26
CA LEU A 66 4.32 3.79 -17.15
C LEU A 66 5.34 2.68 -17.03
N THR A 67 6.60 3.05 -16.85
CA THR A 67 7.67 2.10 -16.59
C THR A 67 7.73 1.73 -15.11
N ILE A 68 8.31 0.57 -14.80
CA ILE A 68 8.52 0.15 -13.41
C ILE A 68 9.34 1.18 -12.62
N VAL A 69 10.27 1.88 -13.29
CA VAL A 69 11.11 2.92 -12.69
C VAL A 69 10.25 4.10 -12.24
N GLN A 70 9.30 4.56 -13.07
CA GLN A 70 8.37 5.62 -12.71
C GLN A 70 7.47 5.21 -11.55
N ILE A 71 6.98 3.97 -11.56
CA ILE A 71 6.15 3.42 -10.47
C ILE A 71 6.94 3.37 -9.16
N LEU A 72 8.19 2.91 -9.18
CA LEU A 72 9.06 2.90 -8.01
C LEU A 72 9.38 4.32 -7.50
N ALA A 73 9.57 5.29 -8.40
CA ALA A 73 9.79 6.69 -8.02
C ALA A 73 8.59 7.30 -7.29
N VAL A 74 7.36 7.07 -7.79
CA VAL A 74 6.13 7.50 -7.11
C VAL A 74 5.95 6.74 -5.79
N THR A 75 6.28 5.45 -5.76
CA THR A 75 6.22 4.63 -4.54
C THR A 75 7.17 5.17 -3.47
N LEU A 76 8.39 5.59 -3.84
CA LEU A 76 9.33 6.25 -2.93
C LEU A 76 8.75 7.55 -2.39
N PHE A 77 8.17 8.39 -3.25
CA PHE A 77 7.51 9.62 -2.82
C PHE A 77 6.41 9.36 -1.78
N VAL A 78 5.52 8.40 -2.05
CA VAL A 78 4.44 8.03 -1.11
C VAL A 78 5.01 7.43 0.17
N ALA A 79 6.04 6.59 0.09
CA ALA A 79 6.68 6.01 1.27
C ALA A 79 7.29 7.08 2.20
N LEU A 80 7.89 8.13 1.64
CA LEU A 80 8.42 9.26 2.41
C LEU A 80 7.29 10.04 3.11
N LEU A 81 6.15 10.28 2.43
CA LEU A 81 4.98 10.91 3.05
C LEU A 81 4.38 10.04 4.17
N MET A 82 4.30 8.73 3.96
CA MET A 82 3.87 7.79 4.99
C MET A 82 4.81 7.81 6.19
N GLY A 83 6.13 7.86 5.94
CA GLY A 83 7.15 7.98 6.99
C GLY A 83 7.00 9.25 7.81
N ALA A 84 6.73 10.40 7.17
CA ALA A 84 6.45 11.65 7.87
C ALA A 84 5.22 11.56 8.79
N GLY A 85 4.14 10.91 8.32
CA GLY A 85 2.95 10.66 9.15
C GLY A 85 3.21 9.69 10.31
N ALA A 86 3.97 8.62 10.06
CA ALA A 86 4.32 7.63 11.08
C ALA A 86 5.25 8.22 12.17
N ALA A 87 6.12 9.17 11.81
CA ALA A 87 7.04 9.83 12.74
C ALA A 87 6.32 10.57 13.88
N ALA A 88 5.07 11.01 13.66
CA ALA A 88 4.24 11.62 14.71
C ALA A 88 3.89 10.63 15.85
N TYR A 89 3.97 9.33 15.58
CA TYR A 89 3.67 8.23 16.51
C TYR A 89 4.91 7.36 16.76
N LYS A 90 6.09 8.00 16.88
CA LYS A 90 7.38 7.32 16.90
C LYS A 90 7.50 6.22 17.96
N ASN A 91 6.93 6.41 19.15
CA ASN A 91 7.08 5.45 20.25
C ASN A 91 6.29 4.17 19.95
N GLU A 92 5.06 4.31 19.45
CA GLU A 92 4.19 3.22 19.04
C GLU A 92 4.79 2.44 17.87
N ILE A 93 5.43 3.13 16.93
CA ILE A 93 6.12 2.50 15.79
C ILE A 93 7.36 1.72 16.26
N ILE A 94 8.16 2.27 17.18
CA ILE A 94 9.33 1.58 17.75
C ILE A 94 8.87 0.32 18.50
N GLU A 95 7.86 0.43 19.37
CA GLU A 95 7.32 -0.70 20.12
C GLU A 95 6.77 -1.78 19.20
N LEU A 96 6.01 -1.39 18.15
CA LEU A 96 5.52 -2.32 17.14
C LEU A 96 6.67 -3.05 16.45
N ALA A 97 7.73 -2.34 16.06
CA ALA A 97 8.89 -2.95 15.41
C ALA A 97 9.60 -3.96 16.32
N GLU A 98 9.84 -3.61 17.58
CA GLU A 98 10.44 -4.53 18.55
C GLU A 98 9.60 -5.80 18.75
N ASN A 99 8.28 -5.65 18.84
CA ASN A 99 7.36 -6.78 19.00
C ASN A 99 7.35 -7.69 17.76
N LEU A 100 7.37 -7.11 16.56
CA LEU A 100 7.43 -7.87 15.31
C LEU A 100 8.78 -8.58 15.12
N LEU A 101 9.89 -7.94 15.46
CA LEU A 101 11.23 -8.52 15.30
C LEU A 101 11.53 -9.66 16.29
N LYS A 102 10.88 -9.66 17.46
CA LYS A 102 10.95 -10.78 18.42
C LYS A 102 10.22 -12.02 17.90
N ASP A 103 9.27 -11.88 16.96
CA ASP A 103 8.58 -13.01 16.36
C ASP A 103 9.48 -13.75 15.37
N LYS A 104 10.00 -14.91 15.79
CA LYS A 104 10.84 -15.80 14.95
C LYS A 104 10.15 -16.24 13.66
N SER A 105 8.83 -16.15 13.58
CA SER A 105 8.04 -16.51 12.40
C SER A 105 7.74 -15.32 11.47
N LEU A 106 8.23 -14.10 11.76
CA LEU A 106 7.97 -12.88 10.99
C LEU A 106 8.23 -13.07 9.49
N VAL A 107 9.42 -13.60 9.15
CA VAL A 107 9.81 -13.86 7.75
C VAL A 107 8.88 -14.89 7.12
N LYS A 108 8.55 -15.95 7.84
CA LYS A 108 7.62 -16.99 7.37
C LYS A 108 6.19 -16.46 7.18
N LYS A 109 5.75 -15.49 7.97
CA LYS A 109 4.44 -14.84 7.80
C LYS A 109 4.43 -13.85 6.63
N SER A 110 5.56 -13.19 6.39
CA SER A 110 5.68 -12.10 5.40
C SER A 110 6.35 -12.52 4.08
N TRP A 111 6.68 -13.81 3.91
CA TRP A 111 7.50 -14.31 2.81
C TRP A 111 6.96 -13.90 1.43
N LEU A 112 5.64 -13.95 1.23
CA LEU A 112 5.02 -13.63 -0.06
C LEU A 112 5.22 -12.15 -0.39
N TYR A 113 5.04 -11.27 0.61
CA TYR A 113 5.29 -9.84 0.47
C TYR A 113 6.77 -9.56 0.18
N ILE A 114 7.69 -10.24 0.87
CA ILE A 114 9.13 -10.14 0.64
C ILE A 114 9.49 -10.53 -0.80
N VAL A 115 8.97 -11.66 -1.29
CA VAL A 115 9.23 -12.15 -2.66
C VAL A 115 8.74 -11.13 -3.71
N ILE A 116 7.54 -10.58 -3.53
CA ILE A 116 7.00 -9.56 -4.44
C ILE A 116 7.94 -8.34 -4.50
N TRP A 117 8.41 -7.85 -3.35
CA TRP A 117 9.35 -6.72 -3.33
C TRP A 117 10.67 -7.02 -4.00
N ILE A 118 11.23 -8.22 -3.77
CA ILE A 118 12.48 -8.63 -4.44
C ILE A 118 12.27 -8.60 -5.96
N ILE A 119 11.17 -9.14 -6.47
CA ILE A 119 10.86 -9.13 -7.90
C ILE A 119 10.78 -7.69 -8.45
N LEU A 120 10.05 -6.79 -7.77
CA LEU A 120 9.90 -5.40 -8.20
C LEU A 120 11.25 -4.65 -8.19
N ILE A 121 12.08 -4.86 -7.17
CA ILE A 121 13.40 -4.23 -7.05
C ILE A 121 14.34 -4.75 -8.14
N VAL A 122 14.40 -6.08 -8.34
CA VAL A 122 15.26 -6.69 -9.38
C VAL A 122 14.83 -6.22 -10.77
N TRP A 123 13.53 -6.12 -11.03
CA TRP A 123 13.02 -5.62 -12.31
C TRP A 123 13.40 -4.15 -12.52
N GLY A 124 13.20 -3.29 -11.52
CA GLY A 124 13.59 -1.88 -11.59
C GLY A 124 15.10 -1.72 -11.78
N ALA A 125 15.91 -2.45 -11.01
CA ALA A 125 17.36 -2.43 -11.11
C ALA A 125 17.84 -2.90 -12.50
N LYS A 126 17.21 -3.94 -13.06
CA LYS A 126 17.53 -4.43 -14.40
C LYS A 126 17.35 -3.32 -15.45
N ILE A 127 16.23 -2.61 -15.43
CA ILE A 127 15.95 -1.53 -16.41
C ILE A 127 16.84 -0.30 -16.21
N LEU A 128 17.30 -0.06 -14.98
CA LEU A 128 18.17 1.08 -14.67
C LEU A 128 19.64 0.83 -14.99
N LEU A 129 20.11 -0.41 -14.86
CA LEU A 129 21.54 -0.76 -14.93
C LEU A 129 21.93 -1.52 -16.21
N PHE A 130 20.95 -1.99 -16.99
CA PHE A 130 21.15 -2.75 -18.23
C PHE A 130 20.13 -2.34 -19.28
#